data_AF-A0A840L4I1-F1
#
_entry.id   AF-A0A840L4I1-F1
#
_cell.length_a   1.000
_cell.length_b   1.000
_cell.length_c   1.000
_cell.angle_alpha   90.00
_cell.angle_beta   90.00
_cell.angle_gamma   90.00
#
_symmetry.space_group_name_H-M   'P 1'
#
loop_
_entity.id
_entity.type
_entity.pdbx_description
1 polymer ?
#
loop_
_entity_poly.entity_id
_entity_poly.type
_entity_poly.pdbx_seq_one_letter_code
_entity_poly.pdbx_strand_id
1 'polypeptide(L)'
;MAWLRTHWALPLGALIAAGDLSAARLGDWQGSQLLETALLFDLTLLLPALFWFCYRHQGKPALLKTLGLACLGIWLCGKAIPPEQQQLLPALSWLRYLGLAGLFALELKLLVALYKAVVLKGQSRHEAETQLQREGMPPWVARLMAFEASLWSKAWQALRRLSAKNRK
;
A
#
# COMPACT_ATOMS: atom_id res chain seq x y z
N MET A 1 -17.57 -11.21 -17.70
CA MET A 1 -17.53 -12.13 -16.53
C MET A 1 -16.16 -12.77 -16.27
N ALA A 2 -15.17 -12.74 -17.17
CA ALA A 2 -13.84 -13.31 -16.91
C ALA A 2 -13.06 -12.63 -15.77
N TRP A 3 -13.17 -11.30 -15.65
CA TRP A 3 -12.47 -10.53 -14.61
C TRP A 3 -12.84 -10.95 -13.18
N LEU A 4 -14.13 -11.20 -12.91
CA LEU A 4 -14.60 -11.64 -11.60
C LEU A 4 -14.07 -13.03 -11.22
N ARG A 5 -13.86 -13.93 -12.18
CA ARG A 5 -13.22 -15.24 -11.93
C ARG A 5 -11.73 -15.12 -11.60
N THR A 6 -11.04 -14.14 -12.19
CA THR A 6 -9.60 -13.92 -11.97
C THR A 6 -9.32 -13.09 -10.71
N HIS A 7 -10.28 -12.26 -10.27
CA HIS A 7 -10.12 -11.31 -9.17
C HIS A 7 -11.16 -11.51 -8.07
N TRP A 8 -11.68 -12.73 -7.91
CA TRP A 8 -12.78 -13.05 -6.99
C TRP A 8 -12.48 -12.71 -5.52
N ALA A 9 -11.20 -12.71 -5.13
CA ALA A 9 -10.78 -12.34 -3.77
C ALA A 9 -10.96 -10.84 -3.47
N LEU A 10 -11.00 -9.97 -4.48
CA LEU A 10 -11.17 -8.53 -4.26
C LEU A 10 -12.58 -8.14 -3.79
N PRO A 11 -13.68 -8.50 -4.47
CA PRO A 11 -15.03 -8.16 -4.00
C PRO A 11 -15.37 -8.90 -2.69
N LEU A 12 -14.92 -10.14 -2.53
CA LEU A 12 -15.12 -10.88 -1.27
C LEU A 12 -14.36 -10.21 -0.12
N GLY A 13 -13.10 -9.84 -0.35
CA GLY A 13 -12.30 -9.17 0.66
C GLY A 13 -12.84 -7.78 1.02
N ALA A 14 -13.36 -7.04 0.03
CA ALA A 14 -14.04 -5.77 0.28
C ALA A 14 -15.31 -5.93 1.13
N LEU A 15 -16.06 -7.02 0.91
CA LEU A 15 -17.27 -7.32 1.67
C LEU A 15 -16.96 -7.70 3.12
N ILE A 16 -15.93 -8.53 3.34
CA ILE A 16 -15.43 -8.89 4.68
C ILE A 16 -14.96 -7.63 5.42
N ALA A 17 -14.07 -6.85 4.79
CA ALA A 17 -13.55 -5.62 5.40
C ALA A 17 -14.67 -4.60 5.72
N ALA A 18 -15.70 -4.49 4.87
CA ALA A 18 -16.85 -3.63 5.14
C ALA A 18 -17.68 -4.15 6.32
N GLY A 19 -17.85 -5.48 6.44
CA GLY A 19 -18.49 -6.13 7.58
C GLY A 19 -17.75 -5.84 8.88
N ASP A 20 -16.43 -6.07 8.90
CA ASP A 20 -15.57 -5.85 10.07
C ASP A 20 -15.57 -4.40 10.52
N LEU A 21 -15.48 -3.46 9.58
CA LEU A 21 -15.51 -2.03 9.90
C LEU A 21 -16.87 -1.59 10.44
N SER A 22 -17.95 -2.19 9.92
CA SER A 22 -19.30 -1.92 10.40
C SER A 22 -19.49 -2.50 11.81
N ALA A 23 -19.02 -3.71 12.06
CA ALA A 23 -19.00 -4.33 13.38
C ALA A 23 -18.16 -3.52 14.39
N ALA A 24 -17.01 -2.99 13.97
CA ALA A 24 -16.19 -2.13 14.82
C ALA A 24 -16.86 -0.81 15.22
N ARG A 25 -17.67 -0.25 14.31
CA ARG A 25 -18.32 1.06 14.51
C ARG A 25 -19.66 0.99 15.21
N LEU A 26 -20.42 -0.07 14.95
CA LEU A 26 -21.79 -0.24 15.45
C LEU A 26 -21.88 -1.26 16.58
N GLY A 27 -20.85 -2.11 16.73
CA GLY A 27 -20.81 -3.14 17.75
C GLY A 27 -20.59 -2.57 19.14
N ASP A 28 -21.29 -3.16 20.10
CA ASP A 28 -21.06 -2.89 21.51
C ASP A 28 -19.79 -3.62 21.94
N TRP A 29 -18.83 -2.92 22.54
CA TRP A 29 -17.53 -3.50 22.92
C TRP A 29 -17.59 -4.39 24.18
N GLN A 30 -18.81 -4.80 24.58
CA GLN A 30 -19.03 -5.79 25.63
C GLN A 30 -18.49 -7.16 25.16
N GLY A 31 -17.39 -7.60 25.77
CA GLY A 31 -16.65 -8.79 25.29
C GLY A 31 -15.56 -8.45 24.27
N SER A 32 -14.88 -7.31 24.45
CA SER A 32 -13.87 -6.73 23.57
C SER A 32 -12.83 -7.71 23.00
N GLN A 33 -12.45 -8.74 23.75
CA GLN A 33 -11.45 -9.72 23.33
C GLN A 33 -11.91 -10.57 22.13
N LEU A 34 -13.18 -10.99 22.08
CA LEU A 34 -13.71 -11.80 20.97
C LEU A 34 -13.82 -10.96 19.69
N LEU A 35 -14.32 -9.74 19.81
CA LEU A 35 -14.44 -8.81 18.69
C LEU A 35 -13.05 -8.40 18.16
N GLU A 36 -12.11 -8.09 19.05
CA GLU A 36 -10.71 -7.81 18.68
C GLU A 36 -10.06 -9.00 17.96
N THR A 37 -10.26 -10.22 18.47
CA THR A 37 -9.70 -11.43 17.85
C THR A 37 -10.30 -11.68 16.47
N ALA A 38 -11.62 -11.50 16.31
CA ALA A 38 -12.30 -11.65 15.02
C ALA A 38 -11.77 -10.64 14.00
N LEU A 39 -11.69 -9.35 14.36
CA LEU A 39 -11.13 -8.31 13.49
C LEU A 39 -9.67 -8.58 13.11
N LEU A 40 -8.85 -8.95 14.10
CA LEU A 40 -7.45 -9.28 13.83
C LEU A 40 -7.37 -10.49 12.91
N PHE A 41 -8.15 -11.54 13.14
CA PHE A 41 -8.14 -12.73 12.29
C PHE A 41 -8.56 -12.38 10.86
N ASP A 42 -9.66 -11.67 10.68
CA ASP A 42 -10.20 -11.38 9.35
C ASP A 42 -9.26 -10.46 8.57
N LEU A 43 -8.75 -9.39 9.20
CA LEU A 43 -7.90 -8.41 8.54
C LEU A 43 -6.44 -8.86 8.36
N THR A 44 -5.91 -9.73 9.25
CA THR A 44 -4.47 -10.11 9.23
C THR A 44 -4.20 -11.51 8.70
N LEU A 45 -5.19 -12.40 8.72
CA LEU A 45 -5.06 -13.78 8.26
C LEU A 45 -6.00 -14.06 7.09
N LEU A 46 -7.31 -13.84 7.25
CA LEU A 46 -8.30 -14.23 6.24
C LEU A 46 -8.11 -13.45 4.94
N LEU A 47 -8.07 -12.12 4.99
CA LEU A 47 -7.88 -11.27 3.81
C LEU A 47 -6.54 -11.54 3.11
N PRO A 48 -5.39 -11.59 3.81
CA PRO A 48 -4.12 -11.96 3.18
C PRO A 48 -4.14 -13.38 2.61
N ALA A 49 -4.74 -14.37 3.28
CA ALA A 49 -4.83 -15.73 2.78
C ALA A 49 -5.67 -15.82 1.49
N LEU A 50 -6.81 -15.12 1.44
CA LEU A 50 -7.64 -15.01 0.25
C LEU A 50 -6.87 -14.36 -0.92
N PHE A 51 -6.14 -13.28 -0.63
CA PHE A 51 -5.30 -12.62 -1.62
C PHE A 51 -4.20 -13.55 -2.13
N TRP A 52 -3.49 -14.23 -1.22
CA TRP A 52 -2.47 -15.20 -1.57
C TRP A 52 -3.03 -16.32 -2.43
N PHE A 53 -4.16 -16.91 -2.07
CA PHE A 53 -4.74 -18.00 -2.84
C PHE A 53 -5.13 -17.57 -4.26
N CYS A 54 -5.63 -16.35 -4.41
CA CYS A 54 -5.97 -15.77 -5.71
C CYS A 54 -4.73 -15.48 -6.57
N TYR A 55 -3.65 -14.97 -5.97
CA TYR A 55 -2.48 -14.46 -6.68
C TYR A 55 -1.20 -15.30 -6.51
N ARG A 56 -1.28 -16.49 -5.91
CA ARG A 56 -0.13 -17.39 -5.66
C ARG A 56 0.70 -17.69 -6.92
N HIS A 57 0.06 -17.68 -8.08
CA HIS A 57 0.71 -17.90 -9.38
C HIS A 57 1.77 -16.83 -9.72
N GLN A 58 1.73 -15.65 -9.10
CA GLN A 58 2.72 -14.58 -9.31
C GLN A 58 4.00 -14.78 -8.47
N GLY A 59 4.04 -15.75 -7.55
CA GLY A 59 5.21 -16.07 -6.75
C GLY A 59 5.63 -14.98 -5.76
N LYS A 60 6.92 -14.61 -5.75
CA LYS A 60 7.52 -13.64 -4.80
C LYS A 60 6.77 -12.30 -4.68
N PRO A 61 6.37 -11.61 -5.77
CA PRO A 61 5.63 -10.35 -5.65
C PRO A 61 4.25 -10.51 -4.98
N ALA A 62 3.57 -11.65 -5.15
CA ALA A 62 2.32 -11.90 -4.42
C ALA A 62 2.56 -12.12 -2.93
N LEU A 63 3.68 -12.75 -2.55
CA LEU A 63 4.02 -12.98 -1.15
C LEU A 63 4.28 -11.65 -0.43
N LEU A 64 5.05 -10.75 -1.06
CA LEU A 64 5.31 -9.42 -0.51
C LEU A 64 4.03 -8.61 -0.35
N LYS A 65 3.12 -8.66 -1.34
CA LYS A 65 1.81 -7.99 -1.26
C LYS A 65 0.92 -8.59 -0.17
N THR A 66 0.94 -9.91 -0.01
CA THR A 66 0.20 -10.61 1.06
C THR A 66 0.71 -10.19 2.43
N LEU A 67 2.03 -10.15 2.62
CA LEU A 67 2.64 -9.72 3.87
C LEU A 67 2.33 -8.25 4.15
N GLY A 68 2.38 -7.40 3.11
CA GLY A 68 1.96 -6.00 3.19
C GLY A 68 0.49 -5.84 3.61
N LEU A 69 -0.41 -6.67 3.07
CA LEU A 69 -1.83 -6.69 3.46
C LEU A 69 -2.01 -7.10 4.92
N ALA A 70 -1.27 -8.10 5.41
CA ALA A 70 -1.32 -8.50 6.81
C ALA A 70 -0.86 -7.36 7.75
N CYS A 71 0.24 -6.69 7.41
CA CYS A 71 0.72 -5.52 8.14
C CYS A 71 -0.29 -4.37 8.13
N LEU A 72 -0.94 -4.12 6.98
CA LEU A 72 -1.99 -3.12 6.84
C LEU A 72 -3.21 -3.48 7.70
N GLY A 73 -3.58 -4.77 7.77
CA GLY A 73 -4.64 -5.27 8.65
C GLY A 73 -4.37 -4.98 10.13
N ILE A 74 -3.15 -5.23 10.61
CA ILE A 74 -2.75 -4.92 12.00
C ILE A 74 -2.86 -3.41 12.26
N TRP A 75 -2.40 -2.59 11.32
CA TRP A 75 -2.49 -1.14 11.44
C TRP A 75 -3.94 -0.64 11.47
N LEU A 76 -4.81 -1.20 10.61
CA LEU A 76 -6.22 -0.85 10.54
C LEU A 76 -6.96 -1.23 11.83
N CYS A 77 -6.69 -2.41 12.39
CA CYS A 77 -7.22 -2.81 13.69
C CYS A 77 -6.86 -1.80 14.79
N GLY A 78 -5.60 -1.33 14.82
CA GLY A 78 -5.18 -0.33 15.80
C GLY A 78 -5.81 1.06 15.65
N LYS A 79 -6.49 1.31 14.52
CA LYS A 79 -7.29 2.52 14.29
C LYS A 79 -8.80 2.30 14.48
N ALA A 80 -9.28 1.10 14.22
CA ALA A 80 -10.68 0.73 14.35
C ALA A 80 -11.08 0.46 15.82
N ILE A 81 -10.17 -0.13 16.59
CA ILE A 81 -10.39 -0.51 17.99
C ILE A 81 -9.96 0.66 18.90
N PRO A 82 -10.83 1.18 19.77
CA PRO A 82 -10.42 2.23 20.70
C PRO A 82 -9.38 1.71 21.71
N PRO A 83 -8.45 2.55 22.18
CA PRO A 83 -7.23 2.10 22.87
C PRO A 83 -7.51 1.40 24.20
N GLU A 84 -8.62 1.70 24.86
CA GLU A 84 -8.99 1.10 26.14
C GLU A 84 -9.45 -0.35 26.01
N GLN A 85 -9.85 -0.78 24.80
CA GLN A 85 -10.35 -2.11 24.50
C GLN A 85 -9.30 -3.02 23.85
N GLN A 86 -8.10 -2.50 23.58
CA GLN A 86 -7.00 -3.24 22.92
C GLN A 86 -6.26 -4.16 23.91
N GLN A 87 -6.53 -5.45 23.86
CA GLN A 87 -5.86 -6.45 24.71
C GLN A 87 -4.75 -7.20 23.97
N LEU A 88 -4.95 -7.52 22.69
CA LEU A 88 -4.01 -8.32 21.87
C LEU A 88 -3.13 -7.44 20.95
N LEU A 89 -3.70 -6.33 20.47
CA LEU A 89 -3.01 -5.33 19.65
C LEU A 89 -1.68 -4.82 20.23
N PRO A 90 -1.54 -4.59 21.55
CA PRO A 90 -0.27 -4.15 22.12
C PRO A 90 0.86 -5.17 21.91
N ALA A 91 0.57 -6.48 21.95
CA ALA A 91 1.57 -7.52 21.71
C ALA A 91 2.01 -7.59 20.24
N LEU A 92 1.16 -7.16 19.31
CA LEU A 92 1.43 -7.10 17.87
C LEU A 92 2.00 -5.74 17.41
N SER A 93 2.19 -4.81 18.35
CA SER A 93 2.67 -3.45 18.04
C SER A 93 4.05 -3.42 17.38
N TRP A 94 4.96 -4.34 17.75
CA TRP A 94 6.26 -4.47 17.10
C TRP A 94 6.12 -4.84 15.62
N LEU A 95 5.18 -5.74 15.29
CA LEU A 95 4.92 -6.17 13.92
C LEU A 95 4.32 -5.04 13.09
N ARG A 96 3.49 -4.19 13.72
CA ARG A 96 2.99 -2.94 13.11
C ARG A 96 4.13 -2.01 12.73
N TYR A 97 5.09 -1.77 13.62
CA TYR A 97 6.24 -0.91 13.33
C TYR A 97 7.17 -1.51 12.28
N LEU A 98 7.38 -2.83 12.31
CA LEU A 98 8.17 -3.54 11.29
C LEU A 98 7.51 -3.43 9.90
N GLY A 99 6.19 -3.59 9.85
CA GLY A 99 5.39 -3.40 8.64
C GLY A 99 5.44 -1.97 8.10
N LEU A 100 5.30 -0.97 8.99
CA LEU A 100 5.43 0.45 8.63
C LEU A 100 6.85 0.78 8.12
N ALA A 101 7.88 0.27 8.77
CA ALA A 101 9.27 0.45 8.32
C ALA A 101 9.49 -0.16 6.92
N GLY A 102 8.93 -1.36 6.67
CA GLY A 102 8.97 -1.99 5.36
C GLY A 102 8.22 -1.20 4.29
N LEU A 103 7.02 -0.69 4.61
CA LEU A 103 6.25 0.16 3.70
C LEU A 103 7.00 1.46 3.39
N PHE A 104 7.54 2.12 4.41
CA PHE A 104 8.34 3.33 4.27
C PHE A 104 9.59 3.08 3.43
N ALA A 105 10.30 1.96 3.63
CA ALA A 105 11.45 1.61 2.81
C ALA A 105 11.08 1.39 1.33
N LEU A 106 9.90 0.80 1.07
CA LEU A 106 9.39 0.62 -0.29
C LEU A 106 9.02 1.97 -0.93
N GLU A 107 8.31 2.83 -0.20
CA GLU A 107 7.99 4.19 -0.65
C GLU A 107 9.27 5.00 -0.91
N LEU A 108 10.25 4.92 -0.02
CA LEU A 108 11.54 5.59 -0.18
C LEU A 108 12.29 5.05 -1.40
N LYS A 109 12.30 3.73 -1.62
CA LYS A 109 12.93 3.12 -2.80
C LYS A 109 12.26 3.59 -4.10
N LEU A 110 10.93 3.66 -4.13
CA LEU A 110 10.18 4.21 -5.27
C LEU A 110 10.51 5.68 -5.50
N LEU A 111 10.55 6.48 -4.43
CA LEU A 111 10.88 7.90 -4.49
C LEU A 111 12.31 8.14 -4.99
N VAL A 112 13.28 7.34 -4.53
CA VAL A 112 14.67 7.37 -5.00
C VAL A 112 14.77 6.93 -6.46
N ALA A 113 14.09 5.85 -6.86
CA ALA A 113 14.05 5.39 -8.24
C ALA A 113 13.49 6.47 -9.17
N LEU A 114 12.40 7.13 -8.75
CA LEU A 114 11.76 8.22 -9.46
C LEU A 114 12.68 9.44 -9.55
N TYR A 115 13.29 9.86 -8.44
CA TYR A 115 14.29 10.93 -8.43
C TYR A 115 15.45 10.63 -9.40
N LYS A 116 15.99 9.42 -9.37
CA LYS A 116 17.11 9.01 -10.25
C LYS A 116 16.70 8.99 -11.73
N ALA A 117 15.49 8.51 -12.04
CA ALA A 117 14.96 8.48 -13.40
C ALA A 117 14.73 9.89 -13.96
N VAL A 118 14.15 10.77 -13.15
CA VAL A 118 13.69 12.10 -13.55
C VAL A 118 14.81 13.14 -13.54
N VAL A 119 15.60 13.18 -12.46
CA VAL A 119 16.59 14.23 -12.21
C VAL A 119 17.94 13.89 -12.82
N LEU A 120 18.37 12.63 -12.77
CA LEU A 120 19.69 12.21 -13.27
C LEU A 120 19.68 11.74 -14.72
N LYS A 121 18.61 11.07 -15.17
CA LYS A 121 18.56 10.51 -16.52
C LYS A 121 17.71 11.30 -17.52
N GLY A 122 16.88 12.24 -17.05
CA GLY A 122 16.03 13.05 -17.93
C GLY A 122 15.08 12.22 -18.79
N GLN A 123 14.64 11.05 -18.29
CA GLN A 123 13.83 10.11 -19.06
C GLN A 123 12.50 10.73 -19.51
N SER A 124 12.04 10.29 -20.67
CA SER A 124 10.73 10.69 -21.20
C SER A 124 9.61 10.08 -20.35
N ARG A 125 8.43 10.74 -20.33
CA ARG A 125 7.24 10.29 -19.59
C ARG A 125 6.88 8.83 -19.90
N HIS A 126 7.09 8.40 -21.15
CA HIS A 126 6.75 7.07 -21.61
C HIS A 126 7.72 5.99 -21.09
N GLU A 127 9.02 6.30 -21.01
CA GLU A 127 10.01 5.40 -20.42
C GLU A 127 9.80 5.23 -18.91
N ALA A 128 9.46 6.31 -18.20
CA ALA A 128 9.13 6.26 -16.78
C ALA A 128 7.87 5.42 -16.51
N GLU A 129 6.81 5.58 -17.30
CA GLU A 129 5.60 4.76 -17.22
C GLU A 129 5.93 3.27 -17.41
N THR A 130 6.72 2.94 -18.44
CA THR A 130 7.10 1.56 -18.77
C THR A 130 7.95 0.93 -17.66
N GLN A 131 8.85 1.69 -17.04
CA GLN A 131 9.66 1.21 -15.93
C GLN A 131 8.81 0.97 -14.67
N LEU A 132 7.87 1.87 -14.35
CA LEU A 132 6.96 1.71 -13.20
C LEU A 132 6.01 0.52 -13.39
N GLN A 133 5.53 0.28 -14.62
CA GLN A 133 4.72 -0.91 -14.92
C GLN A 133 5.54 -2.20 -14.76
N ARG A 134 6.82 -2.21 -15.14
CA ARG A 134 7.73 -3.34 -14.91
C ARG A 134 7.97 -3.62 -13.43
N GLU A 135 7.95 -2.59 -12.59
CA GLU A 135 8.01 -2.74 -11.12
C GLU A 135 6.68 -3.22 -10.51
N GLY A 136 5.66 -3.50 -11.34
CA GLY A 136 4.39 -4.09 -10.92
C GLY A 136 3.35 -3.07 -10.48
N MET A 137 3.56 -1.80 -10.84
CA MET A 137 2.63 -0.72 -10.55
C MET A 137 1.45 -0.74 -11.53
N PRO A 138 0.20 -0.53 -11.08
CA PRO A 138 -0.96 -0.48 -11.98
C PRO A 138 -0.81 0.60 -13.05
N PRO A 139 -1.32 0.41 -14.28
CA PRO A 139 -1.10 1.34 -15.39
C PRO A 139 -1.53 2.78 -15.10
N TRP A 140 -2.64 2.97 -14.38
CA TRP A 140 -3.14 4.29 -14.01
C TRP A 140 -2.24 4.98 -12.97
N VAL A 141 -1.70 4.23 -12.00
CA VAL A 141 -0.75 4.75 -11.00
C VAL A 141 0.55 5.12 -11.69
N ALA A 142 1.07 4.25 -12.56
CA ALA A 142 2.27 4.51 -13.34
C ALA A 142 2.12 5.78 -14.20
N ARG A 143 0.95 6.01 -14.80
CA ARG A 143 0.65 7.23 -15.57
C ARG A 143 0.62 8.48 -14.71
N LEU A 144 -0.01 8.41 -13.55
CA LEU A 144 -0.09 9.54 -12.61
C LEU A 144 1.31 9.89 -12.10
N MET A 145 2.08 8.89 -11.69
CA MET A 145 3.43 9.08 -11.19
C MET A 145 4.39 9.57 -12.28
N ALA A 146 4.30 9.04 -13.50
CA ALA A 146 5.07 9.55 -14.64
C ALA A 146 4.70 11.00 -15.00
N PHE A 147 3.44 11.40 -14.78
CA PHE A 147 3.01 12.78 -14.96
C PHE A 147 3.61 13.71 -13.89
N GLU A 148 3.48 13.36 -12.61
CA GLU A 148 4.07 14.12 -11.50
C GLU A 148 5.58 14.26 -11.67
N ALA A 149 6.26 13.16 -12.00
CA ALA A 149 7.68 13.13 -12.36
C ALA A 149 8.04 14.16 -13.46
N SER A 150 7.24 14.25 -14.52
CA SER A 150 7.50 15.20 -15.61
C SER A 150 7.31 16.66 -15.19
N LEU A 151 6.39 16.95 -14.27
CA LEU A 151 6.18 18.29 -13.70
C LEU A 151 7.41 18.70 -12.88
N TRP A 152 7.90 17.81 -12.02
CA TRP A 152 9.10 18.05 -11.21
C TRP A 152 10.35 18.24 -12.06
N SER A 153 10.51 17.47 -13.14
CA SER A 153 11.62 17.66 -14.09
C SER A 153 11.61 19.07 -14.69
N LYS A 154 10.44 19.53 -15.14
CA LYS A 154 10.27 20.87 -15.72
C LYS A 154 10.52 21.97 -14.69
N ALA A 155 9.98 21.82 -13.48
CA ALA A 155 10.21 22.75 -12.37
C ALA A 155 11.70 22.86 -12.03
N TRP A 156 12.41 21.73 -11.97
CA TRP A 156 13.85 21.71 -11.71
C TRP A 156 14.66 22.35 -12.83
N GLN A 157 14.34 22.07 -14.10
CA GLN A 157 14.98 22.72 -15.24
C GLN A 157 14.73 24.24 -15.25
N ALA A 158 13.52 24.69 -14.91
CA ALA A 158 13.22 26.10 -14.76
C ALA A 158 14.04 26.74 -13.62
N LEU A 159 14.15 26.07 -12.47
CA LEU A 159 14.92 26.54 -11.32
C LEU A 159 16.43 26.61 -11.63
N ARG A 160 16.98 25.61 -12.35
CA ARG A 160 18.37 25.65 -12.84
C ARG A 160 18.59 26.81 -13.81
N ARG A 161 17.65 27.09 -14.71
CA ARG A 161 17.74 28.23 -15.64
C ARG A 161 17.71 29.57 -14.91
N LEU A 162 16.86 29.70 -13.89
CA LEU A 162 16.78 30.90 -13.05
C LEU A 162 18.07 31.08 -12.23
N SER A 163 18.58 30.02 -11.61
CA SER A 163 19.83 30.04 -10.85
C SER A 163 21.06 30.35 -11.73
N ALA A 164 21.10 29.83 -12.97
CA ALA A 164 22.15 30.14 -13.94
C ALA A 164 22.06 31.57 -14.48
N LYS A 165 20.85 32.13 -14.59
CA LYS A 165 20.62 33.53 -14.99
C LYS A 165 21.04 34.52 -13.91
N ASN A 166 20.91 34.14 -12.63
CA ASN A 166 21.30 34.98 -11.47
C ASN A 166 22.80 34.95 -11.14
N ARG A 167 23.61 34.16 -11.87
CA ARG A 167 25.08 34.07 -11.74
C ARG A 167 25.85 34.76 -12.87
N LYS A 168 25.14 35.42 -13.80
CA LYS A 168 25.71 36.33 -14.80
C LYS A 168 25.30 37.75 -14.46
#